data_AF-A0AA43BT47-F1
#
_entry.id   AF-A0AA43BT47-F1
#
_cell.length_a   1.000
_cell.length_b   1.000
_cell.length_c   1.000
_cell.angle_alpha   90.00
_cell.angle_beta   90.00
_cell.angle_gamma   90.00
#
_symmetry.space_group_name_H-M   'P 1'
#
loop_
_entity.id
_entity.type
_entity.pdbx_description
1 polymer ?
#
loop_
_entity_poly.entity_id
_entity_poly.type
_entity_poly.pdbx_seq_one_letter_code
_entity_poly.pdbx_strand_id
1 'polypeptide(L)'
;MFAPSVFTERANKALVNDQALRYLRHALTIAVDRLSSILPKGGADAALHRGARRRARRWALDAEVELLSPGRGSGLAINASVGGLRIALDRGVPIDEACTLRVRTAPDHETVEHARVVWSKARPDGYVLGLAFIEPPSA
;
A
#
# COMPACT_ATOMS: atom_id res chain seq x y z
N MET A 1 -33.11 -7.85 -42.26
CA MET A 1 -32.63 -8.75 -41.19
C MET A 1 -31.12 -8.92 -41.35
N PHE A 2 -30.29 -8.20 -40.60
CA PHE A 2 -28.88 -8.50 -40.29
C PHE A 2 -28.47 -7.65 -39.08
N ALA A 3 -27.87 -8.28 -38.06
CA ALA A 3 -27.57 -7.70 -36.75
C ALA A 3 -26.14 -7.12 -36.66
N PRO A 4 -25.92 -6.01 -35.92
CA PRO A 4 -24.58 -5.60 -35.50
C PRO A 4 -24.48 -5.65 -33.97
N SER A 5 -23.86 -6.68 -33.38
CA SER A 5 -23.62 -6.66 -31.92
C SER A 5 -22.34 -7.33 -31.42
N VAL A 6 -21.45 -7.84 -32.29
CA VAL A 6 -20.28 -8.62 -31.82
C VAL A 6 -18.96 -7.86 -31.91
N PHE A 7 -18.90 -6.73 -32.64
CA PHE A 7 -17.64 -6.01 -32.87
C PHE A 7 -17.32 -4.95 -31.80
N THR A 8 -18.33 -4.38 -31.15
CA THR A 8 -18.19 -3.32 -30.13
C THR A 8 -17.73 -3.86 -28.76
N GLU A 9 -18.03 -5.10 -28.43
CA GLU A 9 -17.71 -5.68 -27.11
C GLU A 9 -16.22 -6.04 -26.96
N ARG A 10 -15.56 -6.48 -28.04
CA ARG A 10 -14.11 -6.79 -28.03
C ARG A 10 -13.23 -5.54 -27.94
N ALA A 11 -13.64 -4.43 -28.57
CA ALA A 11 -12.91 -3.16 -28.53
C ALA A 11 -12.94 -2.55 -27.11
N ASN A 12 -14.08 -2.59 -26.43
CA ASN A 12 -14.22 -2.10 -25.05
C ASN A 12 -13.39 -2.92 -24.06
N LYS A 13 -13.35 -4.25 -24.20
CA LYS A 13 -12.56 -5.12 -23.33
C LYS A 13 -11.05 -4.92 -23.50
N ALA A 14 -10.59 -4.65 -24.71
CA ALA A 14 -9.19 -4.33 -25.01
C ALA A 14 -8.78 -2.96 -24.45
N LEU A 15 -9.62 -1.95 -24.59
CA LEU A 15 -9.37 -0.60 -24.05
C LEU A 15 -9.30 -0.58 -22.52
N VAL A 16 -10.22 -1.30 -21.86
CA VAL A 16 -10.23 -1.46 -20.40
C VAL A 16 -8.99 -2.21 -19.90
N ASN A 17 -8.53 -3.22 -20.63
CA ASN A 17 -7.30 -3.94 -20.30
C ASN A 17 -6.07 -3.05 -20.43
N ASP A 18 -5.99 -2.23 -21.47
CA ASP A 18 -4.87 -1.34 -21.72
C ASP A 18 -4.81 -0.18 -20.70
N GLN A 19 -5.98 0.32 -20.28
CA GLN A 19 -6.08 1.29 -19.18
C GLN A 19 -5.72 0.66 -17.83
N ALA A 20 -6.21 -0.53 -17.51
CA ALA A 20 -5.84 -1.26 -16.30
C ALA A 20 -4.33 -1.59 -16.24
N LEU A 21 -3.72 -1.93 -17.39
CA LEU A 21 -2.28 -2.16 -17.51
C LEU A 21 -1.46 -0.88 -17.35
N ARG A 22 -1.96 0.27 -17.86
CA ARG A 22 -1.36 1.59 -17.60
C ARG A 22 -1.44 1.97 -16.13
N TYR A 23 -2.59 1.80 -15.49
CA TYR A 23 -2.76 2.02 -14.04
C TYR A 23 -1.84 1.10 -13.23
N LEU A 24 -1.76 -0.19 -13.58
CA LEU A 24 -0.87 -1.14 -12.91
C LEU A 24 0.60 -0.75 -13.09
N ARG A 25 1.04 -0.32 -14.28
CA ARG A 25 2.41 0.14 -14.52
C ARG A 25 2.71 1.41 -13.74
N HIS A 26 1.81 2.38 -13.74
CA HIS A 26 2.01 3.65 -13.05
C HIS A 26 2.06 3.45 -11.53
N ALA A 27 1.14 2.66 -10.98
CA ALA A 27 1.15 2.26 -9.58
C ALA A 27 2.42 1.47 -9.22
N LEU A 28 2.93 0.62 -10.13
CA LEU A 28 4.19 -0.10 -9.93
C LEU A 28 5.39 0.85 -9.93
N THR A 29 5.45 1.83 -10.84
CA THR A 29 6.52 2.83 -10.88
C THR A 29 6.53 3.69 -9.62
N ILE A 30 5.38 4.22 -9.22
CA ILE A 30 5.24 4.99 -7.96
C ILE A 30 5.66 4.15 -6.76
N ALA A 31 5.25 2.88 -6.72
CA ALA A 31 5.60 1.98 -5.63
C ALA A 31 7.10 1.65 -5.59
N VAL A 32 7.76 1.49 -6.74
CA VAL A 32 9.20 1.22 -6.82
C VAL A 32 10.01 2.44 -6.38
N ASP A 33 9.62 3.65 -6.77
CA ASP A 33 10.30 4.87 -6.36
C ASP A 33 10.15 5.13 -4.85
N ARG A 34 8.93 4.94 -4.30
CA ARG A 34 8.69 5.09 -2.85
C ARG A 34 9.38 4.03 -2.01
N LEU A 35 9.51 2.81 -2.51
CA LEU A 35 10.30 1.80 -1.81
C LEU A 35 11.78 2.12 -1.82
N SER A 36 12.29 2.70 -2.90
CA SER A 36 13.70 3.09 -2.98
C SER A 36 14.05 4.14 -1.93
N SER A 37 13.12 5.02 -1.57
CA SER A 37 13.29 5.97 -0.47
C SER A 37 13.13 5.35 0.92
N ILE A 38 12.20 4.41 1.11
CA ILE A 38 11.81 3.93 2.45
C ILE A 38 12.56 2.66 2.89
N LEU A 39 13.10 1.86 1.97
CA LEU A 39 13.67 0.56 2.30
C LEU A 39 15.14 0.63 2.78
N PRO A 40 15.49 0.04 3.94
CA PRO A 40 16.88 -0.26 4.27
C PRO A 40 17.44 -1.33 3.31
N LYS A 41 18.74 -1.27 3.00
CA LYS A 41 19.43 -2.14 2.02
C LYS A 41 19.53 -3.64 2.39
N GLY A 42 18.77 -4.14 3.38
CA GLY A 42 18.92 -5.49 3.94
C GLY A 42 17.63 -6.28 4.15
N GLY A 43 17.75 -7.62 4.08
CA GLY A 43 16.88 -8.62 4.69
C GLY A 43 15.42 -8.66 4.22
N ALA A 44 15.17 -9.15 3.01
CA ALA A 44 13.82 -9.16 2.46
C ALA A 44 13.23 -10.56 2.35
N ASP A 45 12.08 -10.76 2.98
CA ASP A 45 11.32 -12.01 3.05
C ASP A 45 10.53 -12.21 1.75
N ALA A 46 10.99 -13.15 0.94
CA ALA A 46 10.33 -13.57 -0.28
C ALA A 46 9.41 -14.74 0.04
N ALA A 47 8.10 -14.48 0.16
CA ALA A 47 7.10 -15.53 0.32
C ALA A 47 6.89 -16.32 -0.99
N LEU A 48 7.88 -17.13 -1.38
CA LEU A 48 7.86 -18.01 -2.55
C LEU A 48 7.44 -19.43 -2.14
N HIS A 49 6.15 -19.68 -1.97
CA HIS A 49 5.63 -21.04 -1.80
C HIS A 49 4.23 -21.21 -2.42
N ARG A 50 3.96 -22.39 -2.98
CA ARG A 50 2.72 -22.74 -3.72
C ARG A 50 1.52 -22.60 -2.77
N GLY A 51 0.66 -21.59 -3.01
CA GLY A 51 -0.44 -21.20 -2.12
C GLY A 51 -0.27 -19.84 -1.44
N ALA A 52 0.85 -19.15 -1.68
CA ALA A 52 1.05 -17.77 -1.22
C ALA A 52 -0.01 -16.82 -1.82
N ARG A 53 -0.90 -16.28 -0.98
CA ARG A 53 -1.88 -15.24 -1.37
C ARG A 53 -1.25 -13.86 -1.60
N ARG A 54 0.04 -13.70 -1.29
CA ARG A 54 0.74 -12.41 -1.30
C ARG A 54 1.45 -12.21 -2.64
N ARG A 55 1.21 -11.05 -3.26
CA ARG A 55 1.72 -10.71 -4.60
C ARG A 55 3.08 -10.02 -4.59
N ALA A 56 3.64 -9.65 -3.44
CA ALA A 56 4.88 -8.88 -3.34
C ALA A 56 5.74 -9.25 -2.12
N ARG A 57 7.06 -9.03 -2.26
CA ARG A 57 8.10 -9.17 -1.22
C ARG A 57 7.88 -8.17 -0.09
N ARG A 58 8.26 -8.54 1.15
CA ARG A 58 8.28 -7.63 2.29
C ARG A 58 9.69 -7.45 2.83
N TRP A 59 10.05 -6.23 3.14
CA TRP A 59 11.30 -5.86 3.79
C TRP A 59 10.99 -5.50 5.24
N ALA A 60 11.82 -5.95 6.18
CA ALA A 60 11.78 -5.42 7.54
C ALA A 60 12.00 -3.90 7.49
N LEU A 61 11.19 -3.17 8.24
CA LEU A 61 11.25 -1.72 8.29
C LEU A 61 11.00 -1.32 9.73
N ASP A 62 12.06 -0.97 10.46
CA ASP A 62 11.98 -0.43 11.82
C ASP A 62 11.99 1.09 11.73
N ALA A 63 10.84 1.68 11.37
CA ALA A 63 10.67 3.11 11.13
C ALA A 63 9.60 3.71 12.04
N GLU A 64 9.82 4.94 12.50
CA GLU A 64 8.81 5.69 13.25
C GLU A 64 7.64 6.05 12.34
N VAL A 65 6.42 5.95 12.86
CA VAL A 65 5.20 6.31 12.16
C VAL A 65 4.37 7.25 13.00
N GLU A 66 3.97 8.37 12.40
CA GLU A 66 2.96 9.28 12.95
C GLU A 66 1.73 9.26 12.05
N LEU A 67 0.56 8.95 12.61
CA LEU A 67 -0.72 9.09 11.95
C LEU A 67 -1.13 10.57 11.97
N LEU A 68 -1.29 11.18 10.80
CA LEU A 68 -1.68 12.58 10.65
C LEU A 68 -3.20 12.76 10.50
N SER A 69 -3.88 11.76 9.91
CA SER A 69 -5.31 11.71 9.63
C SER A 69 -5.76 10.25 9.55
N PRO A 70 -6.98 9.86 9.99
CA PRO A 70 -8.11 10.71 10.44
C PRO A 70 -7.98 11.22 11.89
N GLY A 71 -6.97 10.78 12.62
CA GLY A 71 -6.67 11.29 13.96
C GLY A 71 -5.20 11.12 14.26
N ARG A 72 -4.71 11.81 15.29
CA ARG A 72 -3.31 11.66 15.71
C ARG A 72 -3.08 10.32 16.39
N GLY A 73 -1.91 9.73 16.14
CA GLY A 73 -1.44 8.49 16.75
C GLY A 73 0.03 8.26 16.40
N SER A 74 0.69 7.43 17.18
CA SER A 74 2.11 7.14 17.04
C SER A 74 2.39 5.64 17.04
N GLY A 75 3.49 5.23 16.43
CA GLY A 75 3.92 3.86 16.47
C GLY A 75 5.07 3.57 15.52
N LEU A 76 5.12 2.33 15.03
CA LEU A 76 6.25 1.80 14.28
C LEU A 76 5.76 1.08 13.03
N ALA A 77 6.45 1.30 11.92
CA ALA A 77 6.44 0.33 10.85
C ALA A 77 7.15 -0.95 11.32
N ILE A 78 6.65 -2.09 10.85
CA ILE A 78 7.22 -3.42 11.12
C ILE A 78 7.81 -3.98 9.82
N ASN A 79 7.08 -3.80 8.72
CA ASN A 79 7.56 -4.14 7.39
C ASN A 79 6.83 -3.35 6.30
N ALA A 80 7.48 -3.27 5.15
CA ALA A 80 6.96 -2.61 3.96
C ALA A 80 6.99 -3.56 2.75
N SER A 81 6.14 -3.28 1.78
CA SER A 81 6.14 -3.85 0.43
C SER A 81 5.76 -2.78 -0.57
N VAL A 82 5.89 -3.06 -1.88
CA VAL A 82 5.44 -2.16 -2.96
C VAL A 82 3.99 -1.70 -2.76
N GLY A 83 3.15 -2.56 -2.17
CA GLY A 83 1.72 -2.32 -2.05
C GLY A 83 1.29 -1.70 -0.73
N GLY A 84 2.18 -1.54 0.25
CA GLY A 84 1.81 -0.97 1.54
C GLY A 84 2.63 -1.47 2.73
N LEU A 85 2.15 -1.09 3.92
CA LEU A 85 2.86 -1.22 5.20
C LEU A 85 2.15 -2.18 6.15
N ARG A 86 2.91 -2.77 7.06
CA ARG A 86 2.38 -3.26 8.34
C ARG A 86 2.94 -2.38 9.44
N ILE A 87 2.07 -1.83 10.26
CA ILE A 87 2.44 -0.92 11.35
C ILE A 87 1.83 -1.39 12.67
N ALA A 88 2.48 -1.06 13.77
CA ALA A 88 1.88 -1.02 15.10
C ALA A 88 1.56 0.44 15.43
N LEU A 89 0.38 0.71 15.99
CA LEU A 89 -0.05 2.03 16.45
C LEU A 89 -0.63 1.93 17.86
N ASP A 90 -0.50 3.02 18.62
CA ASP A 90 -1.12 3.22 19.94
C ASP A 90 -2.67 3.26 19.89
N ARG A 91 -3.25 3.40 18.70
CA ARG A 91 -4.70 3.52 18.51
C ARG A 91 -5.24 2.69 17.35
N GLY A 92 -6.55 2.42 17.44
CA GLY A 92 -7.30 1.79 16.37
C GLY A 92 -7.62 2.76 15.26
N VAL A 93 -7.64 2.23 14.03
CA VAL A 93 -8.22 2.88 12.85
C VAL A 93 -9.16 1.88 12.19
N PRO A 94 -10.39 2.28 11.80
CA PRO A 94 -11.34 1.40 11.14
C PRO A 94 -10.79 0.78 9.84
N ILE A 95 -11.29 -0.40 9.48
CA ILE A 95 -11.01 -1.00 8.16
C ILE A 95 -11.64 -0.11 7.07
N ASP A 96 -11.01 -0.07 5.91
CA ASP A 96 -11.33 0.77 4.74
C ASP A 96 -11.14 2.27 4.91
N GLU A 97 -10.75 2.73 6.10
CA GLU A 97 -10.42 4.11 6.38
C GLU A 97 -9.13 4.54 5.64
N ALA A 98 -9.18 5.72 5.02
CA ALA A 98 -8.01 6.35 4.41
C ALA A 98 -7.19 7.10 5.46
N CYS A 99 -5.88 6.87 5.44
CA CYS A 99 -4.92 7.42 6.39
C CYS A 99 -3.86 8.24 5.67
N THR A 100 -3.39 9.28 6.34
CA THR A 100 -2.16 9.97 5.98
C THR A 100 -1.15 9.75 7.08
N LEU A 101 0.04 9.27 6.73
CA LEU A 101 1.08 8.83 7.66
C LEU A 101 2.36 9.59 7.34
N ARG A 102 3.08 10.05 8.36
CA ARG A 102 4.49 10.39 8.25
C ARG A 102 5.30 9.16 8.63
N VAL A 103 6.22 8.74 7.78
CA VAL A 103 7.12 7.60 8.02
C VAL A 103 8.54 8.14 8.07
N ARG A 104 9.23 7.99 9.20
CA ARG A 104 10.62 8.42 9.38
C ARG A 104 11.54 7.23 9.49
N THR A 105 12.44 7.09 8.53
CA THR A 105 13.39 5.95 8.46
C THR A 105 14.80 6.33 8.95
N ALA A 106 15.11 7.63 9.01
CA ALA A 106 16.32 8.20 9.58
C ALA A 106 16.05 9.64 10.07
N PRO A 107 16.90 10.25 10.92
CA PRO A 107 16.69 11.60 11.43
C PRO A 107 16.47 12.68 10.35
N ASP A 108 17.08 12.50 9.19
CA ASP A 108 17.04 13.39 8.02
C ASP A 108 16.17 12.84 6.88
N HIS A 109 15.50 11.69 7.08
CA HIS A 109 14.68 11.05 6.07
C HIS A 109 13.28 10.72 6.57
N GLU A 110 12.29 11.44 6.04
CA GLU A 110 10.88 11.16 6.22
C GLU A 110 10.08 11.26 4.92
N THR A 111 9.02 10.46 4.81
CA THR A 111 8.04 10.53 3.73
C THR A 111 6.63 10.70 4.28
N VAL A 112 5.72 11.21 3.43
CA VAL A 112 4.28 11.25 3.72
C VAL A 112 3.59 10.25 2.82
N GLU A 113 2.95 9.24 3.42
CA GLU A 113 2.26 8.17 2.72
C GLU A 113 0.75 8.27 2.91
N HIS A 114 0.02 8.05 1.82
CA HIS A 114 -1.43 7.86 1.82
C HIS A 114 -1.74 6.37 1.68
N ALA A 115 -2.52 5.83 2.60
CA ALA A 115 -2.82 4.41 2.62
C ALA A 115 -4.22 4.13 3.19
N ARG A 116 -4.83 3.03 2.76
CA ARG A 116 -6.09 2.52 3.31
C ARG A 116 -5.85 1.35 4.24
N VAL A 117 -6.57 1.30 5.36
CA VAL A 117 -6.54 0.15 6.28
C VAL A 117 -7.22 -1.05 5.62
N VAL A 118 -6.48 -2.13 5.38
CA VAL A 118 -7.02 -3.37 4.79
C VAL A 118 -7.29 -4.47 5.81
N TRP A 119 -6.70 -4.35 7.00
CA TRP A 119 -7.07 -5.15 8.17
C TRP A 119 -6.54 -4.48 9.44
N SER A 120 -7.18 -4.77 10.57
CA SER A 120 -6.83 -4.25 11.89
C SER A 120 -6.92 -5.35 12.93
N LYS A 121 -5.98 -5.38 13.87
CA LYS A 121 -5.97 -6.32 15.00
C LYS A 121 -5.60 -5.60 16.28
N ALA A 122 -6.55 -5.54 17.22
CA ALA A 122 -6.30 -5.06 18.58
C ALA A 122 -5.29 -5.94 19.32
N ARG A 123 -4.50 -5.31 20.17
CA ARG A 123 -3.53 -5.86 21.12
C ARG A 123 -3.72 -5.17 22.48
N PRO A 124 -3.19 -5.73 23.58
CA PRO A 124 -3.33 -5.11 24.90
C PRO A 124 -2.81 -3.67 24.98
N ASP A 125 -1.85 -3.32 24.14
CA ASP A 125 -1.07 -2.07 24.13
C ASP A 125 -1.29 -1.22 22.86
N GLY A 126 -2.23 -1.59 22.00
CA GLY A 126 -2.49 -0.86 20.76
C GLY A 126 -3.06 -1.74 19.66
N TYR A 127 -2.68 -1.45 18.42
CA TYR A 127 -3.21 -2.10 17.23
C TYR A 127 -2.11 -2.43 16.26
N VAL A 128 -2.19 -3.61 15.65
CA VAL A 128 -1.41 -3.92 14.45
C VAL A 128 -2.32 -3.74 13.25
N LEU A 129 -1.89 -2.91 12.31
CA LEU A 129 -2.63 -2.59 11.09
C LEU A 129 -1.89 -3.10 9.86
N GLY A 130 -2.66 -3.54 8.87
CA GLY A 130 -2.19 -3.68 7.50
C GLY A 130 -2.73 -2.56 6.65
N LEU A 131 -1.86 -1.92 5.89
CA LEU A 131 -2.18 -0.80 5.05
C LEU A 131 -1.87 -1.13 3.59
N ALA A 132 -2.71 -0.64 2.68
CA ALA A 132 -2.44 -0.62 1.25
C ALA A 132 -2.25 0.81 0.78
N PHE A 133 -1.16 1.10 0.06
CA PHE A 133 -0.93 2.44 -0.50
C PHE A 133 -2.05 2.81 -1.47
N ILE A 134 -2.42 4.08 -1.44
CA ILE A 134 -3.39 4.70 -2.34
C ILE A 134 -2.80 5.97 -2.93
N GLU A 135 -3.40 6.45 -4.00
CA GLU A 135 -3.07 7.77 -4.53
C GLU A 135 -3.38 8.87 -3.50
N PRO A 136 -2.60 9.96 -3.46
CA PRO A 136 -2.94 11.12 -2.66
C PRO A 136 -4.34 11.62 -3.04
N PRO A 137 -5.13 12.16 -2.09
CA PRO A 137 -6.36 12.85 -2.45
C PRO A 137 -6.04 13.97 -3.45
N SER A 138 -6.76 14.00 -4.57
CA SER A 138 -6.68 15.10 -5.54
C SER A 138 -7.14 16.40 -4.86
N ALA A 139 -6.33 17.45 -5.00
CA ALA A 139 -6.59 18.78 -4.45
C ALA A 139 -7.83 19.45 -5.06
#